data_AF-A0A9Q1HI65-F1
#
_entry.id   AF-A0A9Q1HI65-F1
#
_cell.length_a   1.000
_cell.length_b   1.000
_cell.length_c   1.000
_cell.angle_alpha   90.00
_cell.angle_beta   90.00
_cell.angle_gamma   90.00
#
_symmetry.space_group_name_H-M   'P 1'
#
loop_
_entity.id
_entity.type
_entity.pdbx_description
1 polymer ?
#
loop_
_entity_poly.entity_id
_entity_poly.type
_entity_poly.pdbx_seq_one_letter_code
_entity_poly.pdbx_strand_id
1 'polypeptide(L)'
;MVMILLILQGWVDELLTWDPDDYGGINRISLRANDLWTPDITVYERIGDGSARANIFDPYIIVNSSGYVKYFDLTYLTVYCRVDMILFPFDTQLCGIKFSSYSYDSEQLALVFDKSIYIKEYVFKRNGVWRLVNVDVEEVRYLYVCCPNPFVEVRFTLELQRIGNFYIYSLGLPSALLSLLLLAVFLMHPNSGEKVSLSVNNVLAFVLFQQMVVANLPMSGEDAPIVEAYFSVMITVSCLSVLASAFVLRAYHHTPEEPVPCLLRCLISRRQQTKNRGNIENHRNM
;
A
#
# COMPACT_ATOMS: atom_id res chain seq x y z
N MET A 1 3.95 6.86 -6.17
CA MET A 1 5.12 6.60 -5.30
C MET A 1 6.10 7.76 -5.45
N VAL A 2 6.65 8.27 -4.34
CA VAL A 2 7.65 9.37 -4.36
C VAL A 2 9.01 8.80 -4.04
N MET A 3 10.04 9.18 -4.80
CA MET A 3 11.40 8.68 -4.63
C MET A 3 12.47 9.69 -5.00
N ILE A 4 13.64 9.52 -4.41
CA ILE A 4 14.88 10.21 -4.79
C ILE A 4 15.74 9.17 -5.49
N LEU A 5 16.10 9.43 -6.74
CA LEU A 5 16.95 8.55 -7.54
C LEU A 5 18.29 9.22 -7.80
N LEU A 6 19.37 8.45 -7.61
CA LEU A 6 20.70 8.77 -8.12
C LEU A 6 20.91 7.92 -9.37
N ILE A 7 20.89 8.56 -10.53
CA ILE A 7 21.08 7.92 -11.83
C ILE A 7 22.55 8.10 -12.22
N LEU A 8 23.22 6.98 -12.44
CA LEU A 8 24.60 6.93 -12.90
C LEU A 8 24.61 6.62 -14.39
N GLN A 9 25.09 7.56 -15.19
CA GLN A 9 25.17 7.42 -16.64
C GLN A 9 26.64 7.47 -17.06
N GLY A 10 27.00 6.62 -18.02
CA GLY A 10 28.33 6.56 -18.59
C GLY A 10 28.26 6.35 -20.10
N TRP A 11 29.01 7.15 -20.84
CA TRP A 11 29.17 7.01 -22.29
C TRP A 11 30.58 7.45 -22.69
N VAL A 12 30.95 7.19 -23.94
CA VAL A 12 32.20 7.66 -24.53
C VAL A 12 31.87 8.74 -25.54
N ASP A 13 32.58 9.87 -25.44
CA ASP A 13 32.53 10.95 -26.41
C ASP A 13 33.90 11.09 -27.08
N GLU A 14 33.94 10.80 -28.39
CA GLU A 14 35.17 10.82 -29.19
C GLU A 14 35.75 12.23 -29.37
N LEU A 15 34.93 13.28 -29.19
CA LEU A 15 35.39 14.68 -29.30
C LEU A 15 36.02 15.17 -27.99
N LEU A 16 35.86 14.44 -26.89
CA LEU A 16 36.38 14.79 -25.57
C LEU A 16 37.62 13.97 -25.18
N THR A 17 38.40 13.52 -26.16
CA THR A 17 39.67 12.82 -25.93
C THR A 17 40.86 13.77 -25.99
N TRP A 18 41.85 13.58 -25.11
CA TRP A 18 43.13 14.30 -25.17
C TRP A 18 44.27 13.43 -24.65
N ASP A 19 45.51 13.77 -25.03
CA ASP A 19 46.71 13.13 -24.46
C ASP A 19 47.09 13.82 -23.14
N PRO A 20 47.08 13.13 -21.99
CA PRO A 20 47.47 13.73 -20.71
C PRO A 20 48.88 14.36 -20.74
N ASP A 21 49.80 13.83 -21.55
CA ASP A 21 51.18 14.32 -21.61
C ASP A 21 51.27 15.75 -22.18
N ASP A 22 50.37 16.11 -23.10
CA ASP A 22 50.26 17.46 -23.67
C ASP A 22 49.68 18.49 -22.68
N TYR A 23 49.00 18.02 -21.62
CA TYR A 23 48.29 18.85 -20.64
C TYR A 23 48.79 18.66 -19.21
N GLY A 24 50.08 18.35 -19.04
CA GLY A 24 50.71 18.29 -17.71
C GLY A 24 50.23 17.12 -16.84
N GLY A 25 49.87 16.00 -17.46
CA GLY A 25 49.39 14.79 -16.80
C GLY A 25 47.92 14.86 -16.35
N ILE A 26 47.16 15.88 -16.80
CA ILE A 26 45.74 15.99 -16.46
C ILE A 26 44.98 14.87 -17.15
N ASN A 27 44.50 13.90 -16.37
CA ASN A 27 43.74 12.76 -16.89
C ASN A 27 42.22 12.97 -16.76
N ARG A 28 41.77 13.93 -15.95
CA ARG A 28 40.35 14.09 -15.63
C ARG A 28 39.97 15.55 -15.42
N ILE A 29 38.87 15.96 -16.03
CA ILE A 29 38.30 17.31 -15.89
C ILE A 29 36.84 17.23 -15.45
N SER A 30 36.35 18.34 -14.88
CA SER A 30 34.96 18.50 -14.44
C SER A 30 34.34 19.67 -15.20
N LEU A 31 33.29 19.40 -15.97
CA LEU A 31 32.62 20.37 -16.84
C LEU A 31 31.15 20.50 -16.43
N ARG A 32 30.48 21.58 -16.84
CA ARG A 32 29.03 21.72 -16.58
C ARG A 32 28.27 20.86 -17.58
N ALA A 33 27.20 20.19 -17.12
CA ALA A 33 26.38 19.37 -18.01
C ALA A 33 25.76 20.14 -19.18
N ASN A 34 25.44 21.43 -18.99
CA ASN A 34 24.84 22.27 -20.04
C ASN A 34 25.81 22.62 -21.17
N ASP A 35 27.12 22.45 -20.96
CA ASP A 35 28.15 22.74 -21.97
C ASP A 35 28.44 21.51 -22.85
N LEU A 36 27.87 20.35 -22.51
CA LEU A 36 28.11 19.07 -23.17
C LEU A 36 26.79 18.46 -23.67
N TRP A 37 26.91 17.57 -24.65
CA TRP A 37 25.79 16.71 -24.99
C TRP A 37 25.50 15.75 -23.84
N THR A 38 24.22 15.60 -23.49
CA THR A 38 23.75 14.64 -22.49
C THR A 38 22.57 13.87 -23.07
N PRO A 39 22.48 12.54 -22.85
CA PRO A 39 21.35 11.78 -23.35
C PRO A 39 20.07 12.16 -22.59
N ASP A 40 18.94 12.20 -23.28
CA ASP A 40 17.65 12.68 -22.79
C ASP A 40 16.83 11.60 -22.04
N ILE A 41 17.51 10.88 -21.15
CA ILE A 41 16.92 9.75 -20.43
C ILE A 41 15.78 10.23 -19.52
N THR A 42 14.61 9.63 -19.70
CA THR A 42 13.37 10.06 -19.05
C THR A 42 12.65 8.86 -18.44
N VAL A 43 11.95 9.11 -17.33
CA VAL A 43 11.07 8.14 -16.67
C VAL A 43 9.65 8.32 -17.19
N TYR A 44 9.10 7.31 -17.86
CA TYR A 44 7.80 7.41 -18.54
C TYR A 44 6.62 7.41 -17.58
N GLU A 45 6.71 6.69 -16.46
CA GLU A 45 5.67 6.62 -15.43
C GLU A 45 5.64 7.87 -14.53
N ARG A 46 6.40 8.92 -14.84
CA ARG A 46 6.49 10.12 -14.01
C ARG A 46 5.16 10.89 -14.02
N ILE A 47 4.72 11.29 -12.82
CA ILE A 47 3.56 12.15 -12.57
C ILE A 47 4.06 13.51 -12.07
N GLY A 48 3.58 14.60 -12.68
CA GLY A 48 3.87 15.97 -12.24
C GLY A 48 4.13 16.95 -13.39
N ASP A 49 4.14 18.24 -13.09
CA ASP A 49 4.17 19.39 -14.00
C ASP A 49 5.52 19.66 -14.71
N GLY A 50 6.35 18.63 -14.89
CA GLY A 50 7.63 18.77 -15.62
C GLY A 50 8.75 19.52 -14.85
N SER A 51 8.42 20.30 -13.82
CA SER A 51 9.35 21.09 -12.99
C SER A 51 10.43 20.25 -12.27
N ALA A 52 10.17 18.96 -12.08
CA ALA A 52 11.03 18.01 -11.37
C ALA A 52 12.06 17.25 -12.25
N ARG A 53 12.54 17.80 -13.39
CA ARG A 53 14.01 17.72 -13.59
C ARG A 53 14.61 18.85 -12.76
N ALA A 54 14.24 18.90 -11.49
CA ALA A 54 14.97 19.65 -10.49
C ALA A 54 16.19 18.79 -10.24
N ASN A 55 17.13 18.79 -11.20
CA ASN A 55 18.50 18.49 -10.90
C ASN A 55 18.80 19.45 -9.74
N ILE A 56 18.92 18.88 -8.53
CA ILE A 56 18.94 19.66 -7.28
C ILE A 56 20.16 20.61 -7.29
N PHE A 57 21.09 20.39 -8.24
CA PHE A 57 22.31 21.12 -8.51
C PHE A 57 22.51 21.23 -10.03
N ASP A 58 23.10 22.33 -10.52
CA ASP A 58 23.73 22.37 -11.86
C ASP A 58 24.79 21.27 -11.89
N PRO A 59 24.56 20.13 -12.56
CA PRO A 59 25.37 18.96 -12.30
C PRO A 59 26.67 19.06 -13.09
N TYR A 60 27.76 18.73 -12.42
CA TYR A 60 29.07 18.61 -13.06
C TYR A 60 29.25 17.20 -13.64
N ILE A 61 29.75 17.16 -14.86
CA ILE A 61 30.11 15.95 -15.58
C ILE A 61 31.61 15.74 -15.46
N ILE A 62 32.00 14.51 -15.15
CA ILE A 62 33.40 14.12 -15.04
C ILE A 62 33.81 13.45 -16.33
N VAL A 63 34.82 14.01 -17.00
CA VAL A 63 35.34 13.48 -18.27
C VAL A 63 36.78 13.00 -18.05
N ASN A 64 37.09 11.81 -18.55
CA ASN A 64 38.42 11.22 -18.54
C ASN A 64 39.11 11.45 -19.90
N SER A 65 40.45 11.50 -19.93
CA SER A 65 41.24 11.74 -21.16
C SER A 65 40.93 10.78 -22.31
N SER A 66 40.52 9.56 -21.98
CA SER A 66 40.00 8.53 -22.90
C SER A 66 38.66 8.89 -23.59
N GLY A 67 38.06 10.04 -23.30
CA GLY A 67 36.72 10.42 -23.77
C GLY A 67 35.58 9.80 -22.97
N TYR A 68 35.86 8.96 -21.97
CA TYR A 68 34.84 8.37 -21.11
C TYR A 68 34.23 9.42 -20.17
N VAL A 69 32.91 9.58 -20.27
CA VAL A 69 32.10 10.54 -19.54
C VAL A 69 31.35 9.84 -18.41
N LYS A 70 31.33 10.45 -17.22
CA LYS A 70 30.52 10.03 -16.07
C LYS A 70 29.59 11.16 -15.67
N TYR A 71 28.30 10.86 -15.65
CA TYR A 71 27.25 11.79 -15.26
C TYR A 71 26.43 11.24 -14.09
N PHE A 72 26.30 12.06 -13.05
CA PHE A 72 25.56 11.76 -11.84
C PHE A 72 24.34 12.69 -11.79
N ASP A 73 23.15 12.15 -11.96
CA ASP A 73 21.91 12.90 -11.89
C ASP A 73 21.15 12.51 -10.63
N LEU A 74 20.98 13.47 -9.71
CA LEU A 74 20.18 13.30 -8.50
C LEU A 74 18.83 13.97 -8.72
N THR A 75 17.81 13.16 -8.96
CA THR A 75 16.46 13.63 -9.29
C THR A 75 15.44 13.16 -8.25
N TYR A 76 14.55 14.06 -7.88
CA TYR A 76 13.33 13.77 -7.12
C TYR A 76 12.17 13.55 -8.10
N LEU A 77 11.49 12.42 -8.00
CA LEU A 77 10.36 12.09 -8.88
C LEU A 77 9.21 11.43 -8.15
N THR A 78 8.02 11.75 -8.65
CA THR A 78 6.79 11.02 -8.36
C THR A 78 6.49 10.14 -9.55
N VAL A 79 6.35 8.82 -9.33
CA VAL A 79 5.98 7.86 -10.37
C VAL A 79 4.62 7.23 -10.07
N TYR A 80 3.89 6.95 -11.13
CA TYR A 80 2.72 6.10 -11.10
C TYR A 80 3.13 4.67 -10.72
N CYS A 81 2.43 4.09 -9.76
CA CYS A 81 2.51 2.67 -9.46
C CYS A 81 1.12 2.24 -9.01
N ARG A 82 0.60 1.17 -9.62
CA ARG A 82 -0.65 0.55 -9.21
C ARG A 82 -0.41 -0.18 -7.89
N VAL A 83 -1.26 0.07 -6.90
CA VAL A 83 -1.15 -0.51 -5.57
C VAL A 83 -2.29 -1.50 -5.37
N ASP A 84 -1.98 -2.75 -5.06
CA ASP A 84 -2.96 -3.78 -4.66
C ASP A 84 -3.05 -3.80 -3.12
N MET A 85 -4.23 -3.51 -2.58
CA MET A 85 -4.43 -3.38 -1.14
C MET A 85 -5.27 -4.50 -0.52
N ILE A 86 -5.59 -5.57 -1.26
CA ILE A 86 -6.45 -6.65 -0.76
C ILE A 86 -5.93 -7.19 0.57
N LEU A 87 -4.62 -7.47 0.63
CA LEU A 87 -3.92 -8.05 1.79
C LEU A 87 -3.33 -7.02 2.75
N PHE A 88 -3.73 -5.75 2.67
CA PHE A 88 -3.27 -4.72 3.61
C PHE A 88 -3.44 -5.19 5.07
N PRO A 89 -2.45 -5.00 5.98
CA PRO A 89 -1.15 -4.32 5.82
C PRO A 89 0.03 -5.25 5.47
N PHE A 90 -0.24 -6.49 5.04
CA PHE A 90 0.75 -7.50 4.66
C PHE A 90 0.92 -7.61 3.14
N ASP A 91 0.67 -6.50 2.45
CA ASP A 91 0.72 -6.37 1.01
C ASP A 91 2.16 -6.33 0.47
N THR A 92 2.32 -6.84 -0.75
CA THR A 92 3.53 -6.73 -1.56
C THR A 92 3.17 -6.03 -2.86
N GLN A 93 3.92 -5.00 -3.19
CA GLN A 93 3.68 -4.13 -4.35
C GLN A 93 4.73 -4.36 -5.42
N LEU A 94 4.29 -4.39 -6.67
CA LEU A 94 5.16 -4.47 -7.85
C LEU A 94 5.12 -3.12 -8.57
N CYS A 95 6.14 -2.31 -8.38
CA CYS A 95 6.24 -0.99 -9.00
C CYS A 95 7.25 -1.02 -10.15
N GLY A 96 6.74 -0.86 -11.37
CA GLY A 96 7.55 -0.71 -12.59
C GLY A 96 8.00 0.73 -12.80
N ILE A 97 9.27 0.93 -13.15
CA ILE A 97 9.86 2.22 -13.52
C ILE A 97 10.60 2.02 -14.84
N LYS A 98 10.20 2.74 -15.89
CA LYS A 98 10.81 2.60 -17.21
C LYS A 98 11.67 3.80 -17.55
N PHE A 99 12.93 3.54 -17.86
CA PHE A 99 13.87 4.51 -18.40
C PHE A 99 13.97 4.32 -19.91
N SER A 100 13.81 5.40 -20.66
CA SER A 100 14.04 5.42 -22.10
C SER A 100 14.49 6.82 -22.52
N SER A 101 15.16 6.90 -23.66
CA SER A 101 15.31 8.18 -24.36
C SER A 101 13.92 8.65 -24.81
N TYR A 102 13.73 9.97 -24.80
CA TYR A 102 12.50 10.59 -25.30
C TYR A 102 12.55 10.83 -26.82
N SER A 103 13.73 11.16 -27.35
CA SER A 103 13.90 11.62 -28.73
C SER A 103 14.66 10.63 -29.63
N TYR A 104 15.51 9.77 -29.06
CA TYR A 104 16.36 8.84 -29.81
C TYR A 104 15.76 7.44 -29.84
N ASP A 105 15.72 6.86 -31.04
CA ASP A 105 15.33 5.46 -31.23
C ASP A 105 16.49 4.49 -30.96
N SER A 106 16.23 3.19 -31.11
CA SER A 106 17.21 2.14 -30.85
C SER A 106 18.37 2.04 -31.84
N GLU A 107 18.32 2.76 -32.96
CA GLU A 107 19.44 2.87 -33.90
C GLU A 107 20.40 4.00 -33.51
N GLN A 108 19.86 5.05 -32.88
CA GLN A 108 20.63 6.23 -32.47
C GLN A 108 21.21 6.10 -31.05
N LEU A 109 20.45 5.50 -30.13
CA LEU A 109 20.85 5.39 -28.73
C LEU A 109 20.53 4.00 -28.18
N ALA A 110 21.57 3.30 -27.74
CA ALA A 110 21.45 2.06 -26.99
C ALA A 110 21.51 2.33 -25.49
N LEU A 111 20.52 1.85 -24.75
CA LEU A 111 20.55 1.81 -23.29
C LEU A 111 20.90 0.41 -22.82
N VAL A 112 21.98 0.31 -22.05
CA VAL A 112 22.46 -0.96 -21.48
C VAL A 112 22.58 -0.77 -19.98
N PHE A 113 21.91 -1.65 -19.22
CA PHE A 113 22.02 -1.64 -17.78
C PHE A 113 23.23 -2.48 -17.34
N ASP A 114 24.19 -1.83 -16.68
CA ASP A 114 25.33 -2.52 -16.10
C ASP A 114 24.93 -3.30 -14.84
N LYS A 115 24.65 -4.60 -15.03
CA LYS A 115 24.28 -5.54 -13.96
C LYS A 115 25.37 -5.73 -12.91
N SER A 116 26.63 -5.38 -13.20
CA SER A 116 27.73 -5.51 -12.23
C SER A 116 27.62 -4.54 -11.05
N ILE A 117 26.87 -3.44 -11.22
CA ILE A 117 26.64 -2.41 -10.20
C ILE A 117 25.42 -2.76 -9.31
N TYR A 118 24.78 -3.91 -9.52
CA TYR A 118 23.61 -4.36 -8.76
C TYR A 118 24.00 -4.71 -7.31
N ILE A 119 23.92 -3.71 -6.43
CA ILE A 119 24.01 -3.88 -4.99
C ILE A 119 22.71 -3.34 -4.39
N LYS A 120 21.90 -4.24 -3.80
CA LYS A 120 20.55 -3.92 -3.28
C LYS A 120 20.54 -2.69 -2.35
N GLU A 121 21.60 -2.46 -1.59
CA GLU A 121 21.76 -1.30 -0.68
C GLU A 121 22.01 0.03 -1.41
N TYR A 122 22.62 0.02 -2.60
CA TYR A 122 22.72 1.21 -3.45
C TYR A 122 21.43 1.47 -4.24
N VAL A 123 20.64 0.42 -4.49
CA VAL A 123 19.37 0.52 -5.22
C VAL A 123 18.23 1.03 -4.32
N PHE A 124 18.21 0.65 -3.03
CA PHE A 124 17.15 1.10 -2.12
C PHE A 124 17.65 1.34 -0.70
N LYS A 125 17.52 2.58 -0.23
CA LYS A 125 17.71 2.93 1.18
C LYS A 125 16.46 2.58 1.99
N ARG A 126 16.62 1.71 2.99
CA ARG A 126 15.53 1.28 3.86
C ARG A 126 14.93 2.47 4.61
N ASN A 127 13.62 2.69 4.45
CA ASN A 127 12.89 3.83 5.02
C ASN A 127 11.95 3.46 6.18
N GLY A 128 12.01 2.22 6.67
CA GLY A 128 11.18 1.74 7.78
C GLY A 128 9.70 1.49 7.44
N VAL A 129 9.25 1.83 6.23
CA VAL A 129 7.88 1.59 5.74
C VAL A 129 7.85 0.39 4.79
N TRP A 130 8.82 0.33 3.88
CA TRP A 130 8.92 -0.68 2.84
C TRP A 130 10.23 -1.46 2.96
N ARG A 131 10.15 -2.76 2.69
CA ARG A 131 11.29 -3.65 2.51
C ARG A 131 11.38 -4.00 1.03
N LEU A 132 12.53 -3.71 0.42
CA LEU A 132 12.85 -4.20 -0.91
C LEU A 132 13.11 -5.70 -0.84
N VAL A 133 12.28 -6.50 -1.50
CA VAL A 133 12.42 -7.96 -1.60
C VAL A 133 13.31 -8.29 -2.78
N ASN A 134 12.93 -7.79 -3.95
CA ASN A 134 13.61 -8.04 -5.21
C ASN A 134 13.58 -6.81 -6.12
N VAL A 135 14.52 -6.79 -7.07
CA VAL A 135 14.53 -5.86 -8.19
C VAL A 135 14.80 -6.68 -9.42
N ASP A 136 13.83 -6.69 -10.33
CA ASP A 136 13.98 -7.27 -11.65
C ASP A 136 14.28 -6.16 -12.67
N VAL A 137 15.15 -6.45 -13.63
CA VAL A 137 15.57 -5.50 -14.65
C VAL A 137 15.51 -6.15 -16.02
N GLU A 138 14.65 -5.61 -16.87
CA GLU A 138 14.46 -6.06 -18.25
C GLU A 138 14.80 -4.94 -19.23
N GLU A 139 15.48 -5.30 -20.32
CA GLU A 139 15.72 -4.43 -21.47
C GLU A 139 14.75 -4.83 -22.57
N VAL A 140 13.91 -3.89 -23.00
CA VAL A 140 12.82 -4.14 -23.95
C VAL A 140 12.92 -3.16 -25.09
N ARG A 141 12.75 -3.64 -26.32
CA ARG A 141 12.57 -2.78 -27.50
C ARG A 141 11.08 -2.61 -27.75
N TYR A 142 10.59 -1.37 -27.72
CA TYR A 142 9.18 -1.07 -27.89
C TYR A 142 8.93 -0.20 -29.12
N LEU A 143 8.08 -0.67 -30.03
CA LEU A 143 7.69 0.08 -31.23
C LEU A 143 6.45 0.92 -30.92
N TYR A 144 6.63 2.24 -30.85
CA TYR A 144 5.55 3.19 -30.66
C TYR A 144 4.80 3.47 -31.97
N VAL A 145 3.49 3.70 -31.90
CA VAL A 145 2.63 3.96 -33.06
C VAL A 145 3.08 5.17 -33.88
N CYS A 146 3.75 6.14 -33.25
CA CYS A 146 4.25 7.34 -33.91
C CYS A 146 5.37 7.08 -34.93
N CYS A 147 6.12 6.00 -34.73
CA CYS A 147 7.53 5.99 -35.10
C CYS A 147 7.91 4.69 -35.82
N PRO A 148 8.77 4.74 -36.86
CA PRO A 148 9.10 3.58 -37.68
C PRO A 148 10.06 2.60 -36.98
N ASN A 149 10.92 3.13 -36.11
CA ASN A 149 11.93 2.38 -35.39
C ASN A 149 11.52 2.17 -33.92
N PRO A 150 11.92 1.04 -33.30
CA PRO A 150 11.65 0.81 -31.89
C PRO A 150 12.56 1.64 -31.00
N PHE A 151 12.09 1.97 -29.80
CA PHE A 151 12.84 2.64 -28.73
C PHE A 151 13.35 1.60 -27.73
N VAL A 152 14.49 1.87 -27.09
CA VAL A 152 15.04 1.00 -26.03
C VAL A 152 14.52 1.46 -24.67
N GLU A 153 13.85 0.56 -23.96
CA GLU A 153 13.37 0.77 -22.61
C GLU A 153 14.13 -0.14 -21.65
N VAL A 154 14.65 0.43 -20.56
CA VAL A 154 15.14 -0.33 -19.40
C VAL A 154 14.09 -0.24 -18.31
N ARG A 155 13.47 -1.37 -17.96
CA ARG A 155 12.37 -1.43 -17.01
C ARG A 155 12.86 -2.07 -15.71
N PHE A 156 12.70 -1.33 -14.62
CA PHE A 156 12.97 -1.79 -13.26
C PHE A 156 11.66 -2.15 -12.60
N THR A 157 11.51 -3.39 -12.17
CA THR A 157 10.37 -3.83 -11.36
C THR A 157 10.81 -3.99 -9.92
N LEU A 158 10.39 -3.07 -9.07
CA LEU A 158 10.65 -3.09 -7.63
C LEU A 158 9.59 -3.92 -6.93
N GLU A 159 10.00 -4.99 -6.25
CA GLU A 159 9.14 -5.77 -5.36
C GLU A 159 9.28 -5.25 -3.93
N LEU A 160 8.27 -4.52 -3.47
CA LEU A 160 8.25 -3.80 -2.20
C LEU A 160 7.24 -4.43 -1.24
N GLN A 161 7.71 -4.96 -0.12
CA GLN A 161 6.86 -5.51 0.94
C GLN A 161 6.64 -4.48 2.06
N ARG A 162 5.38 -4.28 2.45
CA ARG A 162 5.05 -3.36 3.55
C ARG A 162 5.46 -3.92 4.90
N ILE A 163 5.99 -3.07 5.78
CA ILE A 163 6.28 -3.42 7.17
C ILE A 163 5.02 -3.22 8.01
N GLY A 164 4.24 -4.30 8.19
CA GLY A 164 2.91 -4.27 8.81
C GLY A 164 2.85 -4.08 10.33
N ASN A 165 3.96 -4.23 11.06
CA ASN A 165 3.95 -4.27 12.54
C ASN A 165 3.30 -3.05 13.19
N PHE A 166 3.49 -1.86 12.63
CA PHE A 166 2.85 -0.64 13.11
C PHE A 166 1.31 -0.77 13.09
N TYR A 167 0.76 -1.26 11.99
CA TYR A 167 -0.68 -1.44 11.83
C TYR A 167 -1.25 -2.53 12.75
N ILE A 168 -0.48 -3.59 13.05
CA ILE A 168 -0.93 -4.61 14.02
C ILE A 168 -1.17 -3.98 15.40
N TYR A 169 -0.25 -3.15 15.89
CA TYR A 169 -0.40 -2.53 17.20
C TYR A 169 -1.39 -1.37 17.19
N SER A 170 -1.39 -0.53 16.15
CA SER A 170 -2.25 0.65 16.08
C SER A 170 -3.70 0.35 15.68
N LEU A 171 -3.95 -0.73 14.94
CA LEU A 171 -5.29 -1.12 14.47
C LEU A 171 -5.79 -2.42 15.09
N GLY A 172 -4.93 -3.42 15.19
CA GLY A 172 -5.29 -4.74 15.71
C GLY A 172 -5.60 -4.71 17.21
N LEU A 173 -4.73 -4.10 18.02
CA LEU A 173 -4.92 -4.07 19.48
C LEU A 173 -6.21 -3.32 19.90
N PRO A 174 -6.50 -2.09 19.43
CA PRO A 174 -7.74 -1.40 19.80
C PRO A 174 -8.99 -2.13 19.32
N SER A 175 -8.99 -2.68 18.11
CA SER A 175 -10.16 -3.42 17.58
C SER A 175 -10.43 -4.72 18.34
N ALA A 176 -9.40 -5.41 18.83
CA ALA A 176 -9.55 -6.57 19.71
C ALA A 176 -10.20 -6.19 21.05
N LEU A 177 -9.80 -5.06 21.63
CA LEU A 177 -10.40 -4.54 22.87
C LEU A 177 -11.88 -4.17 22.68
N LEU A 178 -12.24 -3.51 21.57
CA LEU A 178 -13.65 -3.22 21.24
C LEU A 178 -14.47 -4.50 21.02
N SER A 179 -13.85 -5.53 20.44
CA SER A 179 -14.50 -6.83 20.26
C SER A 179 -14.77 -7.53 21.60
N LEU A 180 -13.87 -7.39 22.57
CA LEU A 180 -14.08 -7.88 23.93
C LEU A 180 -15.19 -7.10 24.66
N LEU A 181 -15.24 -5.77 24.48
CA LEU A 181 -16.31 -4.93 25.03
C LEU A 181 -17.68 -5.32 24.45
N LEU A 182 -17.74 -5.68 23.17
CA LEU A 182 -18.96 -6.19 22.54
C LEU A 182 -19.50 -7.44 23.24
N LEU A 183 -18.63 -8.36 23.65
CA LEU A 183 -19.01 -9.54 24.41
C LEU A 183 -19.45 -9.18 25.84
N ALA A 184 -18.76 -8.22 26.47
CA ALA A 184 -19.08 -7.74 27.82
C ALA A 184 -20.48 -7.14 27.94
N VAL A 185 -21.02 -6.53 26.86
CA VAL A 185 -22.41 -6.01 26.81
C VAL A 185 -23.43 -7.11 27.18
N PHE A 186 -23.22 -8.34 26.72
CA PHE A 186 -24.14 -9.44 27.01
C PHE A 186 -24.00 -9.97 28.43
N LEU A 187 -22.80 -9.89 29.02
CA LEU A 187 -22.53 -10.28 30.41
C LEU A 187 -23.10 -9.27 31.42
N MET A 188 -23.26 -8.01 31.01
CA MET A 188 -23.79 -6.96 31.89
C MET A 188 -25.28 -7.18 32.20
N HIS A 189 -25.60 -7.11 33.50
CA HIS A 189 -26.95 -7.28 34.02
C HIS A 189 -27.86 -6.10 33.59
N PRO A 190 -29.11 -6.35 33.14
CA PRO A 190 -30.03 -5.31 32.65
C PRO A 190 -30.31 -4.18 33.65
N ASN A 191 -30.31 -4.47 34.96
CA ASN A 191 -30.51 -3.47 36.02
C ASN A 191 -29.47 -2.33 36.05
N SER A 192 -28.32 -2.47 35.39
CA SER A 192 -27.25 -1.47 35.45
C SER A 192 -27.61 -0.15 34.73
N GLY A 193 -28.61 -0.14 33.84
CA GLY A 193 -28.96 1.02 33.01
C GLY A 193 -27.96 1.35 31.89
N GLU A 194 -26.67 1.08 32.09
CA GLU A 194 -25.58 1.42 31.15
C GLU A 194 -25.41 0.46 29.97
N LYS A 195 -26.15 -0.65 29.93
CA LYS A 195 -26.01 -1.70 28.90
C LYS A 195 -26.19 -1.16 27.48
N VAL A 196 -27.23 -0.35 27.26
CA VAL A 196 -27.52 0.23 25.94
C VAL A 196 -26.49 1.30 25.59
N SER A 197 -26.14 2.15 26.56
CA SER A 197 -25.10 3.19 26.41
C SER A 197 -23.76 2.59 25.95
N LEU A 198 -23.29 1.54 26.63
CA LEU A 198 -22.06 0.81 26.26
C LEU A 198 -22.16 0.21 24.85
N SER A 199 -23.30 -0.40 24.50
CA SER A 199 -23.50 -1.02 23.19
C SER A 199 -23.47 0.01 22.03
N VAL A 200 -24.08 1.18 22.23
CA VAL A 200 -24.09 2.27 21.22
C VAL A 200 -22.71 2.91 21.09
N ASN A 201 -22.02 3.15 22.21
CA ASN A 201 -20.66 3.68 22.20
C ASN A 201 -19.69 2.73 21.47
N ASN A 202 -19.89 1.41 21.59
CA ASN A 202 -19.08 0.43 20.88
C ASN A 202 -19.31 0.46 19.36
N VAL A 203 -20.55 0.64 18.90
CA VAL A 203 -20.86 0.86 17.48
C VAL A 203 -20.15 2.12 16.97
N LEU A 204 -20.28 3.23 17.69
CA LEU A 204 -19.63 4.49 17.33
C LEU A 204 -18.11 4.32 17.23
N ALA A 205 -17.50 3.63 18.19
CA ALA A 205 -16.06 3.36 18.17
C ALA A 205 -15.64 2.59 16.90
N PHE A 206 -16.33 1.51 16.54
CA PHE A 206 -16.00 0.77 15.32
C PHE A 206 -16.18 1.61 14.04
N VAL A 207 -17.22 2.45 13.97
CA VAL A 207 -17.41 3.37 12.84
C VAL A 207 -16.25 4.37 12.75
N LEU A 208 -15.84 4.97 13.88
CA LEU A 208 -14.70 5.90 13.90
C LEU A 208 -13.39 5.24 13.49
N PHE A 209 -13.14 4.00 13.93
CA PHE A 209 -11.96 3.23 13.50
C PHE A 209 -11.99 2.93 12.00
N GLN A 210 -13.14 2.55 11.44
CA GLN A 210 -13.25 2.35 9.99
C GLN A 210 -12.98 3.65 9.22
N GLN A 211 -13.52 4.79 9.68
CA GLN A 211 -13.26 6.09 9.04
C GLN A 211 -11.77 6.45 9.08
N MET A 212 -11.07 6.17 10.20
CA MET A 212 -9.63 6.35 10.29
C MET A 212 -8.88 5.49 9.26
N VAL A 213 -9.28 4.23 9.08
CA VAL A 213 -8.68 3.32 8.09
C VAL A 213 -8.88 3.84 6.67
N VAL A 214 -10.11 4.22 6.32
CA VAL A 214 -10.45 4.78 5.00
C VAL A 214 -9.69 6.08 4.72
N ALA A 215 -9.51 6.95 5.72
CA ALA A 215 -8.77 8.21 5.55
C ALA A 215 -7.27 8.02 5.29
N ASN A 216 -6.69 6.88 5.68
CA ASN A 216 -5.25 6.60 5.52
C ASN A 216 -4.93 5.69 4.32
N LEU A 217 -5.94 5.11 3.69
CA LEU A 217 -5.79 4.27 2.51
C LEU A 217 -6.13 5.08 1.26
N PRO A 218 -5.40 4.90 0.15
CA PRO A 218 -5.78 5.54 -1.11
C PRO A 218 -7.16 5.04 -1.55
N MET A 219 -7.99 5.94 -2.06
CA MET A 219 -9.29 5.57 -2.60
C MET A 219 -9.09 4.74 -3.87
N SER A 220 -9.34 3.43 -3.80
CA SER A 220 -9.38 2.54 -4.96
C SER A 220 -10.76 1.91 -5.06
N GLY A 221 -11.39 2.03 -6.22
CA GLY A 221 -12.71 1.43 -6.48
C GLY A 221 -12.65 0.00 -7.03
N GLU A 222 -11.45 -0.49 -7.37
CA GLU A 222 -11.27 -1.83 -7.95
C GLU A 222 -11.13 -2.91 -6.89
N ASP A 223 -10.36 -2.64 -5.84
CA ASP A 223 -9.98 -3.61 -4.82
C ASP A 223 -10.18 -3.04 -3.41
N ALA A 224 -11.15 -3.60 -2.68
CA ALA A 224 -11.41 -3.25 -1.28
C ALA A 224 -10.51 -4.08 -0.34
N PRO A 225 -9.77 -3.47 0.58
CA PRO A 225 -8.95 -4.17 1.56
C PRO A 225 -9.76 -5.11 2.45
N ILE A 226 -9.23 -6.30 2.77
CA ILE A 226 -9.89 -7.25 3.68
C ILE A 226 -10.17 -6.63 5.06
N VAL A 227 -9.30 -5.71 5.51
CA VAL A 227 -9.46 -4.97 6.76
C VAL A 227 -10.75 -4.14 6.76
N GLU A 228 -11.15 -3.56 5.63
CA GLU A 228 -12.39 -2.79 5.53
C GLU A 228 -13.62 -3.70 5.64
N ALA A 229 -13.57 -4.88 5.00
CA ALA A 229 -14.61 -5.89 5.12
C ALA A 229 -14.74 -6.37 6.58
N TYR A 230 -13.63 -6.57 7.29
CA TYR A 230 -13.61 -6.91 8.72
C TYR A 230 -14.34 -5.87 9.57
N PHE A 231 -14.01 -4.58 9.43
CA PHE A 231 -14.68 -3.53 10.21
C PHE A 231 -16.16 -3.42 9.86
N SER A 232 -16.51 -3.56 8.58
CA SER A 232 -17.90 -3.55 8.13
C SER A 232 -18.71 -4.68 8.80
N VAL A 233 -18.17 -5.90 8.86
CA VAL A 233 -18.79 -7.02 9.57
C VAL A 233 -18.92 -6.72 11.07
N MET A 234 -17.87 -6.21 11.71
CA MET A 234 -17.89 -5.88 13.15
C MET A 234 -18.93 -4.80 13.49
N ILE A 235 -19.13 -3.81 12.62
CA ILE A 235 -20.19 -2.81 12.76
C ILE A 235 -21.56 -3.46 12.64
N THR A 236 -21.78 -4.32 11.64
CA THR A 236 -23.08 -5.01 11.52
C THR A 236 -23.41 -5.86 12.74
N VAL A 237 -22.45 -6.62 13.27
CA VAL A 237 -22.62 -7.43 14.49
C VAL A 237 -22.87 -6.52 15.70
N SER A 238 -22.17 -5.38 15.79
CA SER A 238 -22.38 -4.42 16.88
C SER A 238 -23.78 -3.79 16.82
N CYS A 239 -24.29 -3.46 15.64
CA CYS A 239 -25.67 -3.00 15.45
C CYS A 239 -26.70 -4.05 15.85
N LEU A 240 -26.48 -5.32 15.47
CA LEU A 240 -27.32 -6.44 15.91
C LEU A 240 -27.29 -6.61 17.43
N SER A 241 -26.13 -6.40 18.07
CA SER A 241 -25.98 -6.43 19.52
C SER A 241 -26.78 -5.33 20.23
N VAL A 242 -26.85 -4.12 19.68
CA VAL A 242 -27.71 -3.04 20.18
C VAL A 242 -29.19 -3.44 20.11
N LEU A 243 -29.64 -3.96 18.97
CA LEU A 243 -31.02 -4.42 18.79
C LEU A 243 -31.38 -5.56 19.76
N ALA A 244 -30.48 -6.53 19.93
CA ALA A 244 -30.65 -7.62 20.88
C ALA A 244 -30.69 -7.10 22.33
N SER A 245 -29.84 -6.14 22.70
CA SER A 245 -29.82 -5.53 24.03
C SER A 245 -31.10 -4.76 24.33
N ALA A 246 -31.62 -4.00 23.35
CA ALA A 246 -32.92 -3.33 23.46
C ALA A 246 -34.07 -4.34 23.64
N PHE A 247 -34.04 -5.46 22.90
CA PHE A 247 -35.02 -6.53 23.06
C PHE A 247 -34.97 -7.19 24.44
N VAL A 248 -33.77 -7.51 24.95
CA VAL A 248 -33.57 -8.07 26.29
C VAL A 248 -34.08 -7.10 27.36
N LEU A 249 -33.78 -5.80 27.22
CA LEU A 249 -34.25 -4.78 28.16
C LEU A 249 -35.77 -4.66 28.15
N ARG A 250 -36.39 -4.68 26.97
CA ARG A 250 -37.87 -4.69 26.83
C ARG A 250 -38.49 -5.94 27.46
N ALA A 251 -37.90 -7.12 27.26
CA ALA A 251 -38.39 -8.35 27.85
C ALA A 251 -38.21 -8.38 29.39
N TYR A 252 -37.15 -7.77 29.90
CA TYR A 252 -36.86 -7.70 31.33
C TYR A 252 -37.81 -6.76 32.10
N HIS A 253 -38.12 -5.59 31.52
CA HIS A 253 -39.07 -4.63 32.09
C HIS A 253 -40.54 -4.92 31.74
N HIS A 254 -40.83 -6.07 31.11
CA HIS A 254 -42.19 -6.44 30.76
C HIS A 254 -43.04 -6.63 32.03
N THR A 255 -44.04 -5.76 32.21
CA THR A 255 -45.00 -5.85 33.30
C THR A 255 -46.03 -6.95 33.04
N PRO A 256 -46.58 -7.62 34.06
CA PRO A 256 -47.53 -8.73 33.87
C PRO A 256 -48.86 -8.35 33.18
N GLU A 257 -49.15 -7.05 33.07
CA GLU A 257 -50.40 -6.52 32.50
C GLU A 257 -50.34 -6.33 30.98
N GLU A 258 -49.14 -6.31 30.37
CA GLU A 258 -48.99 -6.21 28.91
C GLU A 258 -49.11 -7.59 28.23
N PRO A 259 -49.85 -7.72 27.11
CA PRO A 259 -49.95 -8.99 26.40
C PRO A 259 -48.60 -9.35 25.77
N VAL A 260 -48.07 -10.52 26.17
CA VAL A 260 -46.79 -11.04 25.66
C VAL A 260 -46.83 -11.12 24.11
N PRO A 261 -45.80 -10.64 23.40
CA PRO A 261 -45.77 -10.70 21.94
C PRO A 261 -45.96 -12.13 21.43
N CYS A 262 -46.80 -12.31 20.40
CA CYS A 262 -47.20 -13.63 19.87
C CYS A 262 -46.00 -14.53 19.51
N LEU A 263 -44.92 -13.94 19.01
CA LEU A 263 -43.65 -14.61 18.71
C LEU A 263 -42.99 -15.24 19.95
N LEU A 264 -42.92 -14.50 21.06
CA LEU A 264 -42.38 -15.00 22.34
C LEU A 264 -43.27 -16.11 22.91
N ARG A 265 -44.60 -15.95 22.79
CA ARG A 265 -45.56 -16.98 23.23
C ARG A 265 -45.41 -18.29 22.44
N CYS A 266 -45.18 -18.22 21.13
CA CYS A 266 -44.91 -19.38 20.28
C CYS A 266 -43.55 -20.04 20.55
N LEU A 267 -42.51 -19.27 20.87
CA LEU A 267 -41.19 -19.81 21.18
C LEU A 267 -41.17 -20.51 22.55
N ILE A 268 -41.83 -19.92 23.55
CA ILE A 268 -41.93 -20.48 24.90
C ILE A 268 -42.83 -21.74 24.90
N SER A 269 -43.95 -21.72 24.18
CA SER A 269 -44.84 -22.89 24.08
C SER A 269 -44.16 -24.07 23.36
N ARG A 270 -43.37 -23.82 22.30
CA ARG A 270 -42.56 -24.85 21.63
C ARG A 270 -41.47 -25.44 22.53
N ARG A 271 -40.82 -24.63 23.38
CA ARG A 271 -39.83 -25.10 24.37
C ARG A 271 -40.48 -25.91 25.51
N GLN A 272 -41.67 -25.53 25.97
CA GLN A 272 -42.39 -26.29 26.99
C GLN A 272 -42.94 -27.62 26.43
N GLN A 273 -43.42 -27.65 25.18
CA GLN A 273 -43.86 -28.87 24.53
C GLN A 273 -42.71 -29.87 24.31
N THR A 274 -41.52 -29.41 23.93
CA THR A 274 -40.33 -30.28 23.80
C THR A 274 -39.85 -30.81 25.15
N LYS A 275 -39.91 -30.00 26.22
CA LYS A 275 -39.56 -30.43 27.58
C LYS A 275 -40.56 -31.45 28.16
N ASN A 276 -41.86 -31.28 27.90
CA ASN A 276 -42.89 -32.25 28.30
C ASN A 276 -42.79 -33.57 27.53
N ARG A 277 -42.40 -33.55 26.24
CA ARG A 277 -42.23 -34.77 25.45
C ARG A 277 -41.08 -35.65 25.96
N GLY A 278 -39.97 -35.05 26.40
CA GLY A 278 -38.86 -35.78 27.03
C GLY A 278 -39.17 -36.32 28.43
N ASN A 279 -40.02 -35.64 29.22
CA ASN A 279 -40.45 -36.15 30.53
C ASN A 279 -41.43 -37.33 30.44
N ILE A 280 -42.23 -37.40 29.37
CA ILE A 280 -43.15 -38.52 29.11
C ILE A 280 -42.39 -39.79 28.66
N GLU A 281 -41.28 -39.64 27.93
CA GLU A 281 -40.42 -40.78 27.55
C GLU A 281 -39.65 -41.36 28.76
N ASN A 282 -39.18 -40.51 29.70
CA ASN A 282 -38.52 -40.98 30.92
C ASN A 282 -39.46 -41.71 31.89
N HIS A 283 -40.75 -41.37 31.93
CA HIS A 283 -41.75 -42.07 32.74
C HIS A 283 -42.25 -43.39 32.12
N ARG A 284 -41.89 -43.71 30.88
CA ARG A 284 -42.21 -45.00 30.22
C ARG A 284 -41.11 -46.06 30.34
N ASN A 285 -39.90 -45.66 30.77
CA ASN A 285 -38.72 -46.53 30.86
C ASN A 285 -38.34 -46.86 32.32
N MET A 286 -39.26 -46.71 33.27
CA MET A 286 -39.13 -47.07 34.68
C MET A 286 -40.32 -47.91 35.09
#